data_AF-A0A848RSP8-F1
#
_entry.id   AF-A0A848RSP8-F1
#
_cell.length_a   1.000
_cell.length_b   1.000
_cell.length_c   1.000
_cell.angle_alpha   90.00
_cell.angle_beta   90.00
_cell.angle_gamma   90.00
#
_symmetry.space_group_name_H-M   'P 1'
#
loop_
_entity.id
_entity.type
_entity.pdbx_description
1 polymer ?
#
loop_
_entity_poly.entity_id
_entity_poly.type
_entity_poly.pdbx_seq_one_letter_code
_entity_poly.pdbx_strand_id
1 'polypeptide(L)'
;MRAWADRKGDWNTNLLVLGDFNIDRLGNPLYEAFVSTGLWPPAELSGIPRTIFDNDKTKHFYDQIAWFMDVEAAQPKSLLTGLTYTGHAGSFDYIPHVFPGLTKVDVSWRISDHYPLWVEFATT
;
A
#
# COMPACT_ATOMS: atom_id res chain seq x y z
N MET A 1 10.95 -4.41 -11.62
CA MET A 1 9.96 -5.40 -11.16
C MET A 1 8.91 -5.75 -12.22
N ARG A 2 8.51 -4.83 -13.13
CA ARG A 2 7.54 -5.14 -14.19
C ARG A 2 7.86 -6.38 -15.02
N ALA A 3 9.09 -6.46 -15.54
CA ALA A 3 9.57 -7.63 -16.28
C ALA A 3 9.57 -8.95 -15.49
N TRP A 4 9.40 -8.91 -14.16
CA TRP A 4 9.14 -10.11 -13.36
C TRP A 4 7.67 -10.51 -13.43
N ALA A 5 6.74 -9.56 -13.30
CA ALA A 5 5.30 -9.82 -13.38
C ALA A 5 4.83 -10.35 -14.75
N ASP A 6 5.52 -9.97 -15.83
CA ASP A 6 5.15 -10.39 -17.19
C ASP A 6 5.64 -11.82 -17.57
N ARG A 7 6.49 -12.47 -16.75
CA ARG A 7 7.05 -13.80 -17.08
C ARG A 7 5.96 -14.86 -17.01
N LYS A 8 5.90 -15.73 -18.02
CA LYS A 8 4.97 -16.87 -18.06
C LYS A 8 5.59 -18.10 -17.39
N GLY A 9 4.79 -18.83 -16.61
CA GLY A 9 5.12 -20.18 -16.15
C GLY A 9 5.88 -20.29 -14.81
N ASP A 10 6.03 -19.19 -14.07
CA ASP A 10 6.64 -19.16 -12.73
C ASP A 10 5.59 -18.91 -11.63
N TRP A 11 6.00 -19.00 -10.36
CA TRP A 11 5.21 -18.65 -9.15
C TRP A 11 4.96 -17.14 -8.98
N ASN A 12 5.10 -16.36 -10.06
CA ASN A 12 5.11 -14.90 -10.10
C ASN A 12 3.76 -14.28 -10.50
N THR A 13 2.72 -15.11 -10.65
CA THR A 13 1.42 -14.73 -11.20
C THR A 13 0.64 -13.74 -10.33
N ASN A 14 1.00 -13.65 -9.04
CA ASN A 14 0.41 -12.72 -8.08
C ASN A 14 1.50 -11.92 -7.35
N LEU A 15 2.24 -11.07 -8.08
CA LEU A 15 3.24 -10.19 -7.46
C LEU A 15 2.57 -8.97 -6.82
N LEU A 16 2.56 -8.93 -5.49
CA LEU A 16 2.27 -7.74 -4.70
C LEU A 16 3.57 -7.14 -4.16
N VAL A 17 3.64 -5.81 -4.10
CA VAL A 17 4.76 -5.08 -3.53
C VAL A 17 4.26 -4.33 -2.29
N LEU A 18 4.99 -4.49 -1.18
CA LEU A 18 4.69 -3.93 0.12
C LEU A 18 5.94 -3.24 0.65
N GLY A 19 5.82 -2.02 1.17
CA GLY A 19 6.92 -1.39 1.87
C GLY A 19 6.81 0.11 2.01
N ASP A 20 7.82 0.65 2.68
CA ASP A 20 8.09 2.08 2.82
C ASP A 20 8.94 2.53 1.61
N PHE A 21 8.28 3.15 0.63
CA PHE A 21 8.91 3.66 -0.59
C PHE A 21 9.44 5.08 -0.44
N ASN A 22 9.38 5.67 0.77
CA ASN A 22 9.78 7.05 1.02
C ASN A 22 9.10 8.08 0.09
N ILE A 23 7.86 7.80 -0.33
CA ILE A 23 7.06 8.71 -1.15
C ILE A 23 6.44 9.76 -0.23
N ASP A 24 6.81 11.02 -0.44
CA ASP A 24 6.29 12.15 0.34
C ASP A 24 4.80 12.43 0.04
N ARG A 25 4.41 12.48 -1.25
CA ARG A 25 3.03 12.81 -1.66
C ARG A 25 2.71 12.36 -3.08
N LEU A 26 1.42 12.29 -3.39
CA LEU A 26 0.91 12.16 -4.75
C LEU A 26 1.51 13.24 -5.68
N GLY A 27 1.90 12.81 -6.87
CA GLY A 27 2.44 13.69 -7.91
C GLY A 27 3.87 14.18 -7.68
N ASN A 28 4.59 13.70 -6.65
CA ASN A 28 6.03 13.97 -6.55
C ASN A 28 6.83 13.03 -7.50
N PRO A 29 8.11 13.34 -7.80
CA PRO A 29 8.90 12.51 -8.72
C PRO A 29 9.05 11.04 -8.31
N LEU A 30 9.07 10.75 -7.00
CA LEU A 30 9.15 9.37 -6.50
C LEU A 30 7.85 8.60 -6.74
N TYR A 31 6.70 9.24 -6.57
CA TYR A 31 5.39 8.70 -6.89
C TYR A 31 5.25 8.45 -8.38
N GLU A 32 5.62 9.43 -9.21
CA GLU A 32 5.60 9.27 -10.67
C GLU A 32 6.50 8.10 -11.11
N ALA A 33 7.71 8.00 -10.55
CA ALA A 33 8.60 6.87 -10.80
C ALA A 33 7.97 5.54 -10.35
N PHE A 34 7.33 5.51 -9.19
CA PHE A 34 6.65 4.33 -8.64
C PHE A 34 5.57 3.82 -9.59
N VAL A 35 4.67 4.69 -10.07
CA VAL A 35 3.56 4.30 -10.95
C VAL A 35 3.94 4.15 -12.43
N SER A 36 5.09 4.70 -12.86
CA SER A 36 5.50 4.78 -14.28
C SER A 36 5.57 3.44 -15.03
N THR A 37 5.69 2.32 -14.30
CA THR A 37 5.78 0.97 -14.90
C THR A 37 4.51 0.13 -14.70
N GLY A 38 3.42 0.77 -14.26
CA GLY A 38 2.12 0.15 -14.05
C GLY A 38 1.89 -0.38 -12.63
N LEU A 39 2.74 -0.04 -11.65
CA LEU A 39 2.35 -0.25 -10.25
C LEU A 39 1.18 0.65 -9.89
N TRP A 40 0.19 0.07 -9.23
CA TRP A 40 -1.03 0.76 -8.86
C TRP A 40 -1.33 0.53 -7.38
N PRO A 41 -1.25 1.57 -6.53
CA PRO A 41 -1.74 1.49 -5.16
C PRO A 41 -3.27 1.67 -5.10
N PRO A 42 -3.96 1.07 -4.12
CA PRO A 42 -5.40 1.29 -3.92
C PRO A 42 -5.68 2.75 -3.56
N ALA A 43 -6.70 3.33 -4.18
CA ALA A 43 -7.05 4.74 -4.01
C ALA A 43 -7.45 5.06 -2.56
N GLU A 44 -8.06 4.10 -1.88
CA GLU A 44 -8.53 4.12 -0.50
C GLU A 44 -7.37 4.35 0.48
N LEU A 45 -6.15 3.95 0.13
CA LEU A 45 -4.96 4.21 0.95
C LEU A 45 -4.47 5.66 0.81
N SER A 46 -4.88 6.44 -0.19
CA SER A 46 -4.26 7.73 -0.47
C SER A 46 -4.46 8.78 0.63
N GLY A 47 -5.54 8.66 1.41
CA GLY A 47 -5.95 9.66 2.40
C GLY A 47 -5.79 9.25 3.86
N ILE A 48 -5.40 8.01 4.13
CA ILE A 48 -5.38 7.47 5.50
C ILE A 48 -4.05 7.77 6.22
N PRO A 49 -4.07 7.91 7.55
CA PRO A 49 -2.85 8.02 8.36
C PRO A 49 -1.89 6.86 8.12
N ARG A 50 -0.59 7.16 7.97
CA ARG A 50 0.48 6.16 7.93
C ARG A 50 1.12 5.96 9.29
N THR A 51 1.11 6.97 10.15
CA THR A 51 1.67 6.85 11.49
C THR A 51 0.68 7.20 12.59
N ILE A 52 0.98 6.73 13.80
CA ILE A 52 0.26 7.08 15.03
C ILE A 52 0.37 8.57 15.38
N PHE A 53 1.30 9.31 14.75
CA PHE A 53 1.54 10.73 14.95
C PHE A 53 0.93 11.62 13.87
N ASP A 54 0.40 11.02 12.79
CA ASP A 54 -0.27 11.75 11.73
C ASP A 54 -1.50 12.51 12.25
N ASN A 55 -1.76 13.65 11.64
CA ASN A 55 -2.90 14.52 11.94
C ASN A 55 -3.24 15.36 10.71
N ASP A 56 -4.18 16.30 10.84
CA ASP A 56 -4.63 17.14 9.72
C ASP A 56 -3.52 18.01 9.09
N LYS A 57 -2.42 18.24 9.81
CA LYS A 57 -1.30 19.09 9.37
C LYS A 57 -0.07 18.29 8.94
N THR A 58 0.08 17.06 9.42
CA THR A 58 1.22 16.18 9.09
C THR A 58 0.67 14.85 8.61
N LYS A 59 0.80 14.61 7.30
CA LYS A 59 0.40 13.37 6.66
C LYS A 59 1.62 12.79 5.95
N HIS A 60 1.80 11.49 6.07
CA HIS A 60 2.83 10.77 5.36
C HIS A 60 2.21 9.89 4.27
N PHE A 61 2.98 9.59 3.22
CA PHE A 61 2.51 8.83 2.05
C PHE A 61 3.43 7.67 1.69
N TYR A 62 4.45 7.38 2.50
CA TYR A 62 5.56 6.53 2.07
C TYR A 62 5.21 5.03 2.02
N ASP A 63 4.30 4.55 2.87
CA ASP A 63 3.90 3.15 2.88
C ASP A 63 2.88 2.86 1.78
N GLN A 64 3.19 1.87 0.95
CA GLN A 64 2.32 1.45 -0.15
C GLN A 64 2.13 -0.07 -0.17
N ILE A 65 0.93 -0.45 -0.58
CA ILE A 65 0.61 -1.75 -1.15
C ILE A 65 0.30 -1.51 -2.61
N ALA A 66 0.93 -2.24 -3.53
CA ALA A 66 0.65 -2.09 -4.95
C ALA A 66 0.84 -3.41 -5.71
N TRP A 67 0.20 -3.50 -6.87
CA TRP A 67 0.39 -4.58 -7.83
C TRP A 67 0.42 -4.01 -9.24
N PHE A 68 0.84 -4.83 -10.21
CA PHE A 68 0.91 -4.38 -11.59
C PHE A 68 -0.46 -4.41 -12.26
N MET A 69 -0.76 -3.31 -12.94
CA MET A 69 -1.86 -3.16 -13.88
C MET A 69 -1.30 -3.08 -15.30
N ASP A 70 -1.98 -3.71 -16.24
CA ASP A 70 -1.85 -3.41 -17.65
C ASP A 70 -2.57 -2.09 -17.94
N VAL A 71 -1.79 -1.02 -18.03
CA VAL A 71 -2.27 0.35 -18.31
C VAL A 71 -2.30 0.66 -19.81
N GLU A 72 -1.77 -0.23 -20.66
CA GLU A 72 -1.79 -0.08 -22.12
C GLU A 72 -3.04 -0.71 -22.74
N ALA A 73 -3.69 -1.64 -22.02
CA ALA A 73 -4.97 -2.20 -22.41
C ALA A 73 -6.06 -1.12 -22.55
N ALA A 74 -7.06 -1.40 -23.40
CA ALA A 74 -8.20 -0.50 -23.63
C ALA A 74 -8.95 -0.11 -22.35
N GLN A 75 -8.87 -0.93 -21.31
CA GLN A 75 -9.25 -0.64 -19.94
C GLN A 75 -8.14 -1.17 -19.01
N PRO A 76 -7.73 -0.41 -17.97
CA PRO A 76 -6.73 -0.87 -17.01
C PRO A 76 -7.12 -2.22 -16.42
N LYS A 77 -6.23 -3.20 -16.50
CA LYS A 77 -6.50 -4.58 -16.06
C LYS A 77 -5.46 -5.05 -15.05
N SER A 78 -5.90 -5.64 -13.94
CA SER A 78 -4.98 -6.28 -12.99
C SER A 78 -4.22 -7.43 -13.66
N LEU A 79 -2.90 -7.50 -13.40
CA LEU A 79 -2.08 -8.65 -13.77
C LEU A 79 -2.18 -9.80 -12.76
N LEU A 80 -2.86 -9.61 -11.63
CA LEU A 80 -3.13 -10.68 -10.67
C LEU A 80 -4.11 -11.70 -11.28
N THR A 81 -3.88 -12.98 -11.00
CA THR A 81 -4.71 -14.09 -11.48
C THR A 81 -5.42 -14.77 -10.32
N GLY A 82 -6.73 -14.97 -10.46
CA GLY A 82 -7.56 -15.57 -9.40
C GLY A 82 -7.87 -14.63 -8.23
N LEU A 83 -7.41 -13.38 -8.28
CA LEU A 83 -7.64 -12.35 -7.27
C LEU A 83 -8.32 -11.13 -7.89
N THR A 84 -9.45 -10.73 -7.34
CA THR A 84 -10.20 -9.54 -7.75
C THR A 84 -10.17 -8.52 -6.62
N TYR A 85 -9.62 -7.33 -6.89
CA TYR A 85 -9.63 -6.24 -5.91
C TYR A 85 -11.07 -5.84 -5.60
N THR A 86 -11.44 -5.81 -4.33
CA THR A 86 -12.84 -5.55 -3.92
C THR A 86 -13.18 -4.06 -3.79
N GLY A 87 -12.19 -3.17 -3.93
CA GLY A 87 -12.36 -1.74 -3.65
C GLY A 87 -12.22 -1.41 -2.16
N HIS A 88 -11.78 -2.37 -1.34
CA HIS A 88 -11.64 -2.20 0.09
C HIS A 88 -10.17 -2.27 0.48
N ALA A 89 -9.67 -1.19 1.08
CA ALA A 89 -8.34 -1.11 1.67
C ALA A 89 -8.37 -0.11 2.83
N GLY A 90 -7.38 -0.17 3.72
CA GLY A 90 -7.34 0.73 4.85
C GLY A 90 -6.11 0.52 5.73
N SER A 91 -6.21 1.07 6.94
CA SER A 91 -5.26 0.86 8.01
C SER A 91 -5.95 0.37 9.27
N PHE A 92 -5.17 -0.17 10.20
CA PHE A 92 -5.66 -0.60 11.50
C PHE A 92 -5.06 0.27 12.60
N ASP A 93 -5.91 1.05 13.29
CA ASP A 93 -5.48 1.79 14.49
C ASP A 93 -5.40 0.84 15.68
N TYR A 94 -4.18 0.40 15.97
CA TYR A 94 -3.92 -0.54 17.06
C TYR A 94 -3.75 0.17 18.42
N ILE A 95 -3.62 1.50 18.48
CA ILE A 95 -3.29 2.24 19.72
C ILE A 95 -4.31 1.99 20.85
N PRO A 96 -5.63 1.96 20.60
CA PRO A 96 -6.61 1.70 21.66
C PRO A 96 -6.57 0.27 22.22
N HIS A 97 -5.87 -0.65 21.55
CA HIS A 97 -5.94 -2.08 21.81
C HIS A 97 -4.68 -2.64 22.49
N VAL A 98 -3.61 -1.86 22.58
CA VAL A 98 -2.33 -2.32 23.12
C VAL A 98 -1.80 -1.36 24.19
N PHE A 99 -1.05 -1.91 25.14
CA PHE A 99 -0.32 -1.14 26.17
C PHE A 99 -1.13 -0.01 26.84
N PRO A 100 -2.29 -0.32 27.44
CA PRO A 100 -3.13 0.70 28.08
C PRO A 100 -2.34 1.46 29.15
N GLY A 101 -2.46 2.78 29.14
CA GLY A 101 -1.77 3.68 30.07
C GLY A 101 -0.39 4.16 29.61
N LEU A 102 0.13 3.67 28.48
CA LEU A 102 1.35 4.22 27.87
C LEU A 102 1.04 5.35 26.89
N THR A 103 2.01 6.26 26.70
CA THR A 103 1.92 7.30 25.68
C THR A 103 2.19 6.72 24.29
N LYS A 104 1.75 7.41 23.23
CA LYS A 104 2.07 7.02 21.83
C LYS A 104 3.58 6.88 21.59
N VAL A 105 4.39 7.72 22.22
CA VAL A 105 5.86 7.67 22.13
C VAL A 105 6.41 6.41 22.78
N ASP A 106 5.92 6.03 23.95
CA ASP A 106 6.35 4.78 24.59
C ASP A 106 5.94 3.55 23.78
N VAL A 107 4.77 3.60 23.14
CA VAL A 107 4.27 2.51 22.29
C VAL A 107 5.09 2.38 21.00
N SER A 108 5.49 3.49 20.36
CA SER A 108 6.26 3.45 19.11
C SER A 108 7.61 2.75 19.27
N TRP A 109 8.25 2.85 20.44
CA TRP A 109 9.50 2.13 20.74
C TRP A 109 9.33 0.61 20.86
N ARG A 110 8.10 0.11 20.97
CA ARG A 110 7.80 -1.32 21.25
C ARG A 110 7.25 -2.07 20.06
N ILE A 111 6.47 -1.41 19.18
CA ILE A 111 5.87 -2.03 18.00
C ILE A 111 6.42 -1.36 16.74
N SER A 112 5.96 -0.15 16.46
CA SER A 112 6.32 0.71 15.32
C SER A 112 5.45 1.95 15.44
N ASP A 113 5.86 3.11 14.95
CA ASP A 113 4.96 4.24 14.77
C ASP A 113 4.10 4.14 13.50
N HIS A 114 4.35 3.20 12.60
CA HIS A 114 3.56 3.01 11.38
C HIS A 114 2.29 2.18 11.65
N TYR A 115 1.18 2.55 11.01
CA TYR A 115 -0.03 1.75 11.01
C TYR A 115 0.09 0.60 10.00
N PRO A 116 -0.34 -0.62 10.36
CA PRO A 116 -0.51 -1.70 9.39
C PRO A 116 -1.50 -1.27 8.30
N LEU A 117 -1.11 -1.49 7.04
CA LEU A 117 -1.99 -1.30 5.88
C LEU A 117 -2.57 -2.64 5.44
N TRP A 118 -3.78 -2.62 4.89
CA TRP A 118 -4.43 -3.80 4.33
C TRP A 118 -5.16 -3.46 3.03
N VAL A 119 -5.33 -4.48 2.20
CA VAL A 119 -6.10 -4.46 0.95
C VAL A 119 -6.85 -5.79 0.85
N GLU A 120 -8.10 -5.76 0.40
CA GLU A 120 -8.94 -6.95 0.28
C GLU A 120 -9.06 -7.42 -1.17
N PHE A 121 -8.96 -8.74 -1.36
CA PHE A 121 -9.19 -9.41 -2.64
C PHE A 121 -10.19 -10.54 -2.47
N ALA A 122 -11.12 -10.66 -3.41
CA ALA A 122 -11.94 -11.85 -3.56
C ALA A 122 -11.20 -12.89 -4.41
N THR A 123 -11.27 -14.16 -4.01
CA THR A 123 -10.78 -15.27 -4.84
C THR A 123 -11.83 -15.64 -5.87
N THR A 124 -11.38 -15.91 -7.10
CA THR A 124 -12.22 -16.35 -8.23
C THR A 124 -11.86 -17.76 -8.65
#